data_AF-I4Z2L8-F1
#
_entry.id   AF-I4Z2L8-F1
#
_cell.length_a   1.000
_cell.length_b   1.000
_cell.length_c   1.000
_cell.angle_alpha   90.00
_cell.angle_beta   90.00
_cell.angle_gamma   90.00
#
_symmetry.space_group_name_H-M   'P 1'
#
loop_
_entity.id
_entity.type
_entity.pdbx_description
1 polymer ?
#
loop_
_entity_poly.entity_id
_entity_poly.type
_entity_poly.pdbx_seq_one_letter_code
_entity_poly.pdbx_strand_id
1 'polypeptide(L)'
;MQNHTKTALTILVCAPLIALAGYLTVFFWLMSPCEASAISTEIDAVEFSKYWLRRDDSLWRADGIQSLTNLNQALEKNDCCVARAINPEANDEREWVSTVKLVRSGEIVGLYEVAFTSCRSKVRTKIVRRGN
;
A
#
# COMPACT_ATOMS: atom_id res chain seq x y z
N MET A 1 -30.98 41.75 13.14
CA MET A 1 -29.60 41.39 13.55
C MET A 1 -29.66 40.06 14.31
N GLN A 2 -29.61 38.90 13.64
CA GLN A 2 -29.82 37.62 14.35
C GLN A 2 -29.06 36.41 13.76
N ASN A 3 -28.21 36.62 12.75
CA ASN A 3 -27.51 35.53 12.05
C ASN A 3 -26.03 35.35 12.43
N HIS A 4 -25.36 36.36 13.00
CA HIS A 4 -23.92 36.29 13.28
C HIS A 4 -23.55 35.53 14.57
N THR A 5 -24.44 35.52 15.58
CA THR A 5 -24.19 34.81 16.85
C THR A 5 -24.31 33.30 16.73
N LYS A 6 -25.16 32.79 15.83
CA LYS A 6 -25.29 31.35 15.58
C LYS A 6 -24.05 30.79 14.87
N THR A 7 -23.47 31.53 13.92
CA THR A 7 -22.27 31.10 13.18
C THR A 7 -21.03 31.04 14.08
N ALA A 8 -20.86 31.99 14.99
CA ALA A 8 -19.74 32.01 15.93
C ALA A 8 -19.75 30.80 16.89
N LEU A 9 -20.94 30.41 17.37
CA LEU A 9 -21.09 29.27 18.28
C LEU A 9 -20.83 27.93 17.56
N THR A 10 -21.28 27.78 16.30
CA THR A 10 -21.02 26.57 15.51
C THR A 10 -19.53 26.41 15.19
N ILE A 11 -18.81 27.49 14.88
CA ILE A 11 -17.37 27.42 14.59
C ILE A 11 -16.58 27.09 15.86
N LEU A 12 -16.92 27.70 17.00
CA LEU A 12 -16.23 27.49 18.29
C LEU A 12 -16.44 26.08 18.87
N VAL A 13 -17.52 25.38 18.51
CA VAL A 13 -17.80 24.03 19.02
C VAL A 13 -17.45 22.95 18.00
N CYS A 14 -17.76 23.15 16.71
CA CYS A 14 -17.50 22.13 15.69
C CYS A 14 -16.02 22.05 15.31
N ALA A 15 -15.28 23.17 15.24
CA ALA A 15 -13.86 23.12 14.86
C ALA A 15 -12.98 22.34 15.86
N PRO A 16 -13.11 22.51 17.20
CA PRO A 16 -12.37 21.68 18.15
C PRO A 16 -12.80 20.21 18.12
N LEU A 17 -14.09 19.92 17.92
CA LEU A 17 -14.57 18.54 17.82
C LEU A 17 -14.02 17.83 16.58
N ILE A 18 -13.98 18.52 15.43
CA ILE A 18 -13.39 17.99 14.20
C ILE A 18 -11.88 17.82 14.37
N ALA A 19 -11.18 18.78 14.99
CA ALA A 19 -9.76 18.66 15.29
C ALA A 19 -9.46 17.50 16.24
N LEU A 20 -10.28 17.30 17.28
CA LEU A 20 -10.15 16.19 18.22
C LEU A 20 -10.43 14.83 17.54
N ALA A 21 -11.48 14.75 16.72
CA ALA A 21 -11.78 13.55 15.95
C ALA A 21 -10.67 13.22 14.92
N GLY A 22 -10.12 14.24 14.26
CA GLY A 22 -8.96 14.13 13.38
C GLY A 22 -7.71 13.66 14.13
N TYR A 23 -7.45 14.21 15.31
CA TYR A 23 -6.33 13.79 16.15
C TYR A 23 -6.49 12.35 16.64
N LEU A 24 -7.67 11.97 17.13
CA LEU A 24 -7.94 10.60 17.59
C LEU A 24 -7.83 9.60 16.45
N THR A 25 -8.35 9.91 15.27
CA THR A 25 -8.21 9.03 14.10
C THR A 25 -6.75 8.87 13.70
N VAL A 26 -5.96 9.94 13.65
CA VAL A 26 -4.49 9.85 13.40
C VAL A 26 -3.80 9.05 14.50
N PHE A 27 -4.12 9.29 15.77
CA PHE A 27 -3.52 8.61 16.91
C PHE A 27 -3.83 7.11 16.92
N PHE A 28 -5.09 6.71 16.72
CA PHE A 28 -5.47 5.31 16.59
C PHE A 28 -4.90 4.65 15.34
N TRP A 29 -4.73 5.40 14.25
CA TRP A 29 -4.09 4.86 13.04
C TRP A 29 -2.59 4.63 13.24
N LEU A 30 -1.92 5.50 14.02
CA LEU A 30 -0.50 5.37 14.36
C LEU A 30 -0.23 4.34 15.47
N MET A 31 -1.17 4.16 16.41
CA MET A 31 -1.04 3.25 17.55
C MET A 31 -1.73 1.90 17.35
N SER A 32 -2.37 1.66 16.20
CA SER A 32 -3.07 0.40 15.96
C SER A 32 -2.04 -0.74 16.03
N PRO A 33 -2.16 -1.67 17.01
CA PRO A 33 -1.23 -2.77 17.11
C PRO A 33 -1.30 -3.57 15.82
N CYS A 34 -0.12 -3.95 15.32
CA CYS A 34 0.03 -4.70 14.08
C CYS A 34 -0.91 -5.91 14.01
N GLU A 35 -1.14 -6.57 15.15
CA GLU A 35 -1.98 -7.76 15.30
C GLU A 35 -3.38 -7.65 14.68
N ALA A 36 -4.03 -6.49 14.70
CA ALA A 36 -5.40 -6.37 14.19
C ALA A 36 -5.50 -6.42 12.65
N SER A 37 -4.39 -6.21 11.94
CA SER A 37 -4.39 -6.20 10.46
C SER A 37 -3.09 -6.71 9.83
N ALA A 38 -2.32 -7.51 10.56
CA ALA A 38 -1.03 -8.03 10.10
C ALA A 38 -1.18 -8.88 8.82
N ILE A 39 -0.22 -8.75 7.92
CA ILE A 39 -0.09 -9.63 6.76
C ILE A 39 0.36 -11.01 7.26
N SER A 40 -0.56 -11.96 7.23
CA SER A 40 -0.35 -13.28 7.84
C SER A 40 -0.17 -14.38 6.80
N THR A 41 -0.70 -14.19 5.59
CA THR A 41 -0.68 -15.18 4.50
C THR A 41 0.07 -14.68 3.28
N GLU A 42 0.48 -15.61 2.41
CA GLU A 42 1.07 -15.27 1.10
C GLU A 42 0.08 -14.50 0.22
N ILE A 43 -1.22 -14.76 0.33
CA ILE A 43 -2.27 -14.05 -0.41
C ILE A 43 -2.31 -12.59 0.03
N ASP A 44 -2.30 -12.33 1.35
CA ASP A 44 -2.24 -10.97 1.90
C ASP A 44 -0.98 -10.24 1.45
N ALA A 45 0.15 -10.95 1.41
CA ALA A 45 1.44 -10.43 0.99
C ALA A 45 1.43 -10.05 -0.51
N VAL A 46 0.82 -10.89 -1.36
CA VAL A 46 0.61 -10.59 -2.78
C VAL A 46 -0.28 -9.35 -2.95
N GLU A 47 -1.42 -9.29 -2.27
CA GLU A 47 -2.34 -8.16 -2.40
C GLU A 47 -1.73 -6.85 -1.90
N PHE A 48 -0.98 -6.88 -0.80
CA PHE A 48 -0.22 -5.73 -0.33
C PHE A 48 0.84 -5.29 -1.34
N SER A 49 1.53 -6.24 -1.95
CA SER A 49 2.54 -5.93 -2.97
C SER A 49 1.93 -5.26 -4.20
N LYS A 50 0.81 -5.79 -4.71
CA LYS A 50 0.05 -5.14 -5.80
C LYS A 50 -0.40 -3.73 -5.40
N TYR A 51 -0.91 -3.56 -4.18
CA TYR A 51 -1.30 -2.25 -3.65
C TYR A 51 -0.11 -1.27 -3.61
N TRP A 52 1.06 -1.73 -3.13
CA TRP A 52 2.25 -0.89 -3.01
C TRP A 52 2.78 -0.48 -4.40
N LEU A 53 2.86 -1.43 -5.33
CA LEU A 53 3.34 -1.18 -6.69
C LEU A 53 2.50 -0.15 -7.45
N ARG A 54 1.19 -0.06 -7.18
CA ARG A 54 0.32 1.00 -7.74
C ARG A 54 0.69 2.40 -7.24
N ARG A 55 1.31 2.50 -6.06
CA ARG A 55 1.71 3.77 -5.42
C ARG A 55 3.19 4.10 -5.62
N ASP A 56 4.02 3.16 -6.03
CA ASP A 56 5.46 3.37 -6.16
C ASP A 56 5.78 4.12 -7.46
N ASP A 57 6.27 5.35 -7.32
CA ASP A 57 6.65 6.25 -8.41
C ASP A 57 7.70 5.65 -9.36
N SER A 58 8.52 4.71 -8.89
CA SER A 58 9.53 4.07 -9.74
C SER A 58 8.92 3.20 -10.85
N LEU A 59 7.72 2.65 -10.64
CA LEU A 59 6.96 1.90 -11.66
C LEU A 59 6.28 2.80 -12.66
N TRP A 60 5.80 3.96 -12.21
CA TRP A 60 5.21 4.97 -13.09
C TRP A 60 6.20 5.51 -14.11
N ARG A 61 7.50 5.41 -13.79
CA ARG A 61 8.61 5.76 -14.67
C ARG A 61 9.24 4.56 -15.37
N ALA A 62 8.71 3.36 -15.16
CA ALA A 62 9.24 2.17 -15.78
C ALA A 62 8.73 2.01 -17.21
N ASP A 63 9.63 1.60 -18.10
CA ASP A 63 9.34 1.41 -19.50
C ASP A 63 8.20 0.40 -19.68
N GLY A 64 7.16 0.81 -20.42
CA GLY A 64 6.00 -0.05 -20.75
C GLY A 64 4.75 0.12 -19.89
N ILE A 65 4.79 0.82 -18.75
CA ILE A 65 3.60 1.16 -17.94
C ILE A 65 3.12 2.58 -18.27
N GLN A 66 2.09 2.67 -19.12
CA GLN A 66 1.59 3.95 -19.63
C GLN A 66 0.37 4.48 -18.86
N SER A 67 -0.29 3.64 -18.05
CA SER A 67 -1.49 4.01 -17.31
C SER A 67 -1.75 3.07 -16.12
N LEU A 68 -2.56 3.55 -15.16
CA LEU A 68 -3.05 2.77 -14.01
C LEU A 68 -3.83 1.54 -14.47
N THR A 69 -4.60 1.68 -15.56
CA THR A 69 -5.35 0.59 -16.18
C THR A 69 -4.43 -0.52 -16.68
N ASN A 70 -3.37 -0.16 -17.41
CA ASN A 70 -2.40 -1.14 -17.93
C ASN A 70 -1.68 -1.86 -16.79
N LEU A 71 -1.32 -1.14 -15.73
CA LEU A 71 -0.72 -1.72 -14.53
C LEU A 71 -1.68 -2.70 -13.85
N ASN A 72 -2.94 -2.32 -13.64
CA ASN A 72 -3.94 -3.18 -13.02
C ASN A 72 -4.16 -4.46 -13.82
N GLN A 73 -4.31 -4.37 -15.14
CA GLN A 73 -4.45 -5.54 -16.01
C GLN A 73 -3.25 -6.48 -15.93
N ALA A 74 -2.02 -5.96 -15.79
CA ALA A 74 -0.83 -6.79 -15.63
C ALA A 74 -0.79 -7.49 -14.26
N LEU A 75 -1.25 -6.81 -13.19
CA LEU A 75 -1.28 -7.31 -11.81
C LEU A 75 -2.46 -8.26 -11.52
N GLU A 76 -3.45 -8.36 -12.41
CA GLU A 76 -4.59 -9.28 -12.27
C GLU A 76 -4.36 -10.63 -12.96
N LYS A 77 -3.26 -10.79 -13.72
CA LYS A 77 -2.94 -12.07 -14.36
C LYS A 77 -2.54 -13.12 -13.32
N ASN A 78 -3.01 -14.35 -13.49
CA ASN A 78 -2.78 -15.46 -12.53
C ASN A 78 -1.31 -15.72 -12.21
N ASP A 79 -0.37 -15.46 -13.14
CA ASP A 79 1.07 -15.66 -12.93
C ASP A 79 1.84 -14.35 -12.73
N CYS A 80 1.15 -13.27 -12.36
CA CYS A 80 1.81 -11.97 -12.18
C CYS A 80 2.70 -11.95 -10.95
N CYS A 81 2.36 -12.70 -9.91
CA CYS A 81 2.79 -12.34 -8.57
C CYS A 81 2.94 -13.58 -7.71
N VAL A 82 4.09 -13.70 -7.04
CA VAL A 82 4.34 -14.74 -6.03
C VAL A 82 4.87 -14.04 -4.79
N ALA A 83 4.44 -14.44 -3.60
CA ALA A 83 5.00 -13.97 -2.34
C ALA A 83 5.56 -15.15 -1.56
N ARG A 84 6.60 -14.90 -0.77
CA ARG A 84 7.21 -15.87 0.14
C ARG A 84 7.61 -15.15 1.42
N ALA A 85 7.44 -15.83 2.55
CA ALA A 85 7.99 -15.37 3.82
C ALA A 85 9.51 -15.64 3.83
N ILE A 86 10.31 -14.63 4.20
CA ILE A 86 11.76 -14.77 4.42
C ILE A 86 12.02 -15.27 5.84
N ASN A 87 11.25 -14.77 6.81
CA ASN A 87 11.34 -15.20 8.21
C ASN A 87 9.95 -15.48 8.78
N PRO A 88 9.39 -16.69 8.58
CA PRO A 88 8.00 -17.01 8.92
C PRO A 88 7.71 -17.02 10.42
N GLU A 89 8.74 -17.07 11.28
CA GLU A 89 8.58 -17.25 12.72
C GLU A 89 8.35 -15.95 13.50
N ALA A 90 8.70 -14.79 12.92
CA ALA A 90 8.35 -13.51 13.51
C ALA A 90 6.86 -13.19 13.28
N ASN A 91 6.17 -12.66 14.30
CA ASN A 91 4.77 -12.18 14.17
C ASN A 91 4.75 -10.82 13.49
N ASP A 92 5.10 -9.77 14.25
CA ASP A 92 5.03 -8.37 13.79
C ASP A 92 6.16 -8.00 12.82
N GLU A 93 7.30 -8.67 12.94
CA GLU A 93 8.47 -8.44 12.08
C GLU A 93 8.64 -9.50 11.00
N ARG A 94 7.61 -10.32 10.70
CA ARG A 94 7.68 -11.29 9.60
C ARG A 94 8.07 -10.56 8.33
N GLU A 95 9.22 -10.92 7.79
CA GLU A 95 9.66 -10.34 6.52
C GLU A 95 9.05 -11.14 5.38
N TRP A 96 8.44 -10.41 4.46
CA TRP A 96 7.86 -10.92 3.24
C TRP A 96 8.65 -10.37 2.06
N VAL A 97 8.87 -11.20 1.05
CA VAL A 97 9.25 -10.74 -0.27
C VAL A 97 8.23 -11.24 -1.28
N SER A 98 7.69 -10.31 -2.05
CA SER A 98 6.90 -10.63 -3.23
C SER A 98 7.67 -10.30 -4.48
N THR A 99 7.72 -11.26 -5.39
CA THR A 99 8.19 -11.07 -6.75
C THR A 99 6.99 -10.81 -7.64
N VAL A 100 6.98 -9.67 -8.32
CA VAL A 100 5.94 -9.27 -9.25
C VAL A 100 6.50 -9.14 -10.66
N LYS A 101 5.95 -9.95 -11.55
CA LYS A 101 6.23 -10.05 -12.97
C LYS A 101 5.14 -9.33 -13.75
N LEU A 102 5.51 -8.25 -14.42
CA LEU A 102 4.63 -7.52 -15.31
C LEU A 102 4.74 -8.12 -16.72
N VAL A 103 3.63 -8.62 -17.25
CA VAL A 103 3.56 -9.24 -18.59
C VAL A 103 2.59 -8.47 -19.48
N ARG A 104 3.06 -8.01 -20.64
CA ARG A 104 2.26 -7.36 -21.67
C ARG A 104 2.33 -8.16 -22.96
N SER A 105 1.18 -8.52 -23.52
CA SER A 105 1.11 -9.27 -24.79
C SER A 105 1.99 -10.54 -24.86
N GLY A 106 2.23 -11.21 -23.72
CA GLY A 106 3.07 -12.40 -23.62
C GLY A 106 4.54 -12.13 -23.26
N GLU A 107 4.99 -10.88 -23.30
CA GLU A 107 6.37 -10.49 -22.99
C GLU A 107 6.53 -9.92 -21.59
N ILE A 108 7.66 -10.20 -20.95
CA ILE A 108 8.00 -9.67 -19.63
C ILE A 108 8.52 -8.24 -19.79
N VAL A 109 7.73 -7.27 -19.37
CA VAL A 109 8.11 -5.84 -19.40
C VAL A 109 8.80 -5.40 -18.11
N GLY A 110 8.72 -6.18 -17.05
CA GLY A 110 9.48 -5.92 -15.84
C GLY A 110 9.31 -6.99 -14.77
N LEU A 111 10.32 -7.10 -13.92
CA LEU A 111 10.34 -7.95 -12.74
C LEU A 111 10.74 -7.10 -11.52
N TYR A 112 9.91 -7.11 -10.50
CA TYR A 112 10.04 -6.29 -9.30
C TYR A 112 10.02 -7.19 -8.07
N GLU A 113 10.78 -6.79 -7.06
CA GLU A 113 10.72 -7.38 -5.73
C GLU A 113 10.24 -6.31 -4.75
N VAL A 114 9.21 -6.64 -3.96
CA VAL A 114 8.74 -5.81 -2.85
C VAL A 114 9.01 -6.56 -1.56
N ALA A 115 9.89 -6.00 -0.74
CA ALA A 115 10.20 -6.50 0.61
C ALA A 115 9.49 -5.65 1.66
N PHE A 116 8.86 -6.26 2.66
CA PHE A 116 8.13 -5.56 3.73
C PHE A 116 7.92 -6.46 4.95
N THR A 117 7.45 -5.87 6.05
CA THR A 117 7.09 -6.60 7.27
C THR A 117 5.59 -6.92 7.35
N SER A 118 5.16 -7.85 8.21
CA SER A 118 3.73 -8.09 8.53
C SER A 118 2.94 -6.82 8.78
N CYS A 119 3.57 -5.81 9.40
CA CYS A 119 2.95 -4.53 9.73
C CYS A 119 2.98 -3.50 8.60
N ARG A 120 3.26 -3.91 7.35
CA ARG A 120 3.34 -3.02 6.18
C ARG A 120 4.41 -1.93 6.31
N SER A 121 5.44 -2.19 7.13
CA SER A 121 6.53 -1.26 7.39
C SER A 121 7.80 -1.69 6.67
N LYS A 122 8.81 -0.80 6.66
CA LYS A 122 10.13 -1.02 6.04
C LYS A 122 10.03 -1.45 4.56
N VAL A 123 9.01 -0.96 3.85
CA VAL A 123 8.74 -1.38 2.47
C VAL A 123 9.86 -0.93 1.55
N ARG A 124 10.39 -1.86 0.75
CA ARG A 124 11.45 -1.61 -0.22
C ARG A 124 11.09 -2.26 -1.54
N THR A 125 11.14 -1.48 -2.61
CA THR A 125 10.97 -1.98 -3.97
C THR A 125 12.33 -2.04 -4.66
N LYS A 126 12.59 -3.16 -5.34
CA LYS A 126 13.77 -3.37 -6.16
C LYS A 126 13.34 -3.76 -7.56
N ILE A 127 13.90 -3.09 -8.57
CA ILE A 127 13.76 -3.49 -9.97
C ILE A 127 14.78 -4.61 -10.22
N VAL A 128 14.29 -5.84 -10.42
CA VAL A 128 15.14 -7.01 -10.67
C VAL A 128 15.53 -7.08 -12.14
N ARG A 129 14.59 -6.76 -13.04
CA ARG A 129 14.81 -6.73 -14.48
C ARG A 129 13.87 -5.72 -15.13
N ARG A 130 14.39 -4.88 -16.03
CA ARG A 130 13.56 -4.09 -16.95
C ARG A 130 13.31 -4.88 -18.23
N GLY A 131 12.12 -4.75 -18.81
CA GLY A 131 11.85 -5.18 -20.17
C GLY A 131 12.77 -4.45 -21.15
N ASN A 132 13.11 -5.12 -22.24
CA ASN A 132 13.84 -4.50 -23.35
C ASN A 132 12.91 -3.62 -24.19
#